data_AF-A0A497KY80-F1
#
_entry.id   AF-A0A497KY80-F1
#
_cell.length_a   1.000
_cell.length_b   1.000
_cell.length_c   1.000
_cell.angle_alpha   90.00
_cell.angle_beta   90.00
_cell.angle_gamma   90.00
#
_symmetry.space_group_name_H-M   'P 1'
#
loop_
_entity.id
_entity.type
_entity.pdbx_description
1 polymer ?
#
loop_
_entity_poly.entity_id
_entity_poly.type
_entity_poly.pdbx_seq_one_letter_code
_entity_poly.pdbx_strand_id
1 'polypeptide(L)'
;MVKREVVYFEESSPENTDETIEAAKKAVEALGLKYVVVATGTGATGVKIAEAFRGTEVKVVAVTEYAGAVELKEENVKRIRELGGEVVTSMHALYGVEDSLSKLYPGYASANALIKETLRRFSQGTKVAAEIVMMATDAGAIPEGIDVVALAGTGGGCDTAYVIKSCHASMFLDKEKGMEFRELIALPRKKKFW
;
A
#
# COMPACT_ATOMS: atom_id res chain seq x y z
N MET A 1 8.36 -10.08 23.63
CA MET A 1 7.82 -8.71 23.73
C MET A 1 8.76 -7.80 22.94
N VAL A 2 8.24 -7.08 21.93
CA VAL A 2 8.99 -6.15 21.08
C VAL A 2 8.46 -4.73 21.33
N LYS A 3 9.34 -3.73 21.31
CA LYS A 3 8.97 -2.30 21.39
C LYS A 3 9.51 -1.58 20.16
N ARG A 4 8.70 -0.75 19.53
CA ARG A 4 9.03 0.02 18.33
C ARG A 4 8.54 1.46 18.46
N GLU A 5 9.25 2.35 17.78
CA GLU A 5 8.80 3.72 17.55
C GLU A 5 7.76 3.73 16.43
N VAL A 6 6.76 4.60 16.55
CA VAL A 6 5.73 4.83 15.52
C VAL A 6 5.69 6.31 15.22
N VAL A 7 5.73 6.67 13.93
CA VAL A 7 5.65 8.06 13.50
C VAL A 7 4.19 8.47 13.34
N TYR A 8 3.80 9.54 14.02
CA TYR A 8 2.46 10.10 13.91
C TYR A 8 2.53 11.52 13.36
N PHE A 9 2.07 11.71 12.12
CA PHE A 9 1.96 13.04 11.50
C PHE A 9 0.73 13.77 12.02
N GLU A 10 0.78 15.10 12.17
CA GLU A 10 -0.40 15.82 12.66
C GLU A 10 -1.57 15.71 11.66
N GLU A 11 -1.28 15.91 10.37
CA GLU A 11 -2.26 15.81 9.28
C GLU A 11 -1.69 15.00 8.09
N SER A 12 -2.58 14.55 7.20
CA SER A 12 -2.20 13.92 5.94
C SER A 12 -1.63 14.95 4.96
N SER A 13 -0.42 14.74 4.45
CA SER A 13 0.23 15.61 3.48
C SER A 13 1.22 14.82 2.61
N PRO A 14 1.38 15.17 1.31
CA PRO A 14 2.48 14.65 0.50
C PRO A 14 3.87 14.94 1.07
N GLU A 15 4.02 15.99 1.90
CA GLU A 15 5.28 16.35 2.57
C GLU A 15 5.76 15.27 3.55
N ASN A 16 4.84 14.42 4.06
CA ASN A 16 5.16 13.33 4.97
C ASN A 16 5.93 12.18 4.30
N THR A 17 6.09 12.21 2.97
CA THR A 17 6.65 11.10 2.19
C THR A 17 8.07 10.73 2.62
N ASP A 18 8.96 11.72 2.81
CA ASP A 18 10.36 11.45 3.17
C ASP A 18 10.48 10.79 4.53
N GLU A 19 9.80 11.34 5.54
CA GLU A 19 9.80 10.78 6.89
C GLU A 19 9.19 9.37 6.92
N THR A 20 8.14 9.13 6.13
CA THR A 20 7.53 7.81 6.00
C THR A 20 8.50 6.79 5.38
N ILE A 21 9.30 7.21 4.39
CA ILE A 21 10.34 6.37 3.78
C ILE A 21 11.44 6.04 4.78
N GLU A 22 11.91 7.01 5.55
CA GLU A 22 12.96 6.79 6.55
C GLU A 22 12.48 5.86 7.69
N ALA A 23 11.23 6.02 8.15
CA ALA A 23 10.64 5.11 9.11
C ALA A 23 10.51 3.67 8.55
N ALA A 24 10.13 3.54 7.28
CA ALA A 24 10.05 2.24 6.60
C ALA A 24 11.42 1.57 6.44
N LYS A 25 12.48 2.32 6.09
CA LYS A 25 13.85 1.78 6.02
C LYS A 25 14.29 1.17 7.35
N LYS A 26 14.08 1.90 8.46
CA LYS A 26 14.39 1.40 9.81
C LYS A 26 13.64 0.11 10.11
N ALA A 27 12.37 0.00 9.73
CA ALA A 27 11.58 -1.22 9.91
C ALA A 27 12.10 -2.38 9.05
N VAL A 28 12.40 -2.13 7.77
CA VAL A 28 12.95 -3.13 6.85
C VAL A 28 14.27 -3.69 7.37
N GLU A 29 15.20 -2.83 7.77
CA GLU A 29 16.51 -3.22 8.29
C GLU A 29 16.35 -4.02 9.60
N ALA A 30 15.56 -3.51 10.54
CA ALA A 30 15.44 -4.12 11.86
C ALA A 30 14.67 -5.43 11.90
N LEU A 31 13.94 -5.77 10.82
CA LEU A 31 13.18 -7.01 10.67
C LEU A 31 13.75 -7.93 9.57
N GLY A 32 14.77 -7.47 8.83
CA GLY A 32 15.36 -8.23 7.72
C GLY A 32 14.40 -8.49 6.55
N LEU A 33 13.43 -7.58 6.34
CA LEU A 33 12.40 -7.76 5.31
C LEU A 33 12.99 -7.58 3.91
N LYS A 34 12.45 -8.33 2.95
CA LYS A 34 12.97 -8.36 1.57
C LYS A 34 12.09 -7.65 0.55
N TYR A 35 10.90 -7.21 0.97
CA TYR A 35 9.90 -6.63 0.07
C TYR A 35 9.31 -5.35 0.63
N VAL A 36 9.21 -4.35 -0.23
CA VAL A 36 8.50 -3.10 0.00
C VAL A 36 7.45 -2.95 -1.09
N VAL A 37 6.20 -2.76 -0.70
CA VAL A 37 5.07 -2.53 -1.61
C VAL A 37 4.61 -1.09 -1.46
N VAL A 38 4.52 -0.35 -2.56
CA VAL A 38 4.17 1.08 -2.54
C VAL A 38 3.00 1.38 -3.46
N ALA A 39 2.00 2.12 -2.96
CA ALA A 39 0.96 2.70 -3.79
C ALA A 39 1.48 3.89 -4.59
N THR A 40 1.19 3.94 -5.90
CA THR A 40 1.58 5.05 -6.75
C THR A 40 0.58 5.31 -7.88
N GLY A 41 0.08 6.55 -7.97
CA GLY A 41 -0.81 7.00 -9.05
C GLY A 41 0.01 7.32 -10.31
N THR A 42 0.70 8.47 -10.30
CA THR A 42 1.52 8.94 -11.45
C THR A 42 2.85 8.21 -11.63
N GLY A 43 3.27 7.42 -10.65
CA GLY A 43 4.58 6.76 -10.61
C GLY A 43 5.63 7.47 -9.75
N ALA A 44 5.45 8.75 -9.43
CA ALA A 44 6.45 9.56 -8.74
C ALA A 44 6.83 9.02 -7.34
N THR A 45 5.86 8.60 -6.53
CA THR A 45 6.12 8.00 -5.22
C THR A 45 6.86 6.67 -5.36
N GLY A 46 6.50 5.87 -6.37
CA GLY A 46 7.19 4.62 -6.70
C GLY A 46 8.66 4.84 -7.07
N VAL A 47 8.97 5.86 -7.88
CA VAL A 47 10.36 6.26 -8.19
C VAL A 47 11.10 6.61 -6.91
N LYS A 48 10.53 7.50 -6.08
CA LYS A 48 11.17 7.97 -4.85
C LYS A 48 11.51 6.83 -3.89
N ILE A 49 10.61 5.85 -3.74
CA ILE A 49 10.84 4.67 -2.90
C ILE A 49 11.86 3.73 -3.54
N ALA A 50 11.81 3.50 -4.86
CA ALA A 50 12.81 2.69 -5.54
C ALA A 50 14.22 3.30 -5.42
N GLU A 51 14.35 4.62 -5.48
CA GLU A 51 15.63 5.32 -5.24
C GLU A 51 16.11 5.13 -3.81
N ALA A 52 15.20 5.23 -2.83
CA ALA A 52 15.52 5.11 -1.42
C ALA A 52 16.04 3.70 -1.03
N PHE A 53 15.61 2.65 -1.74
CA PHE A 53 16.07 1.27 -1.54
C PHE A 53 17.11 0.81 -2.56
N ARG A 54 17.60 1.70 -3.43
CA ARG A 54 18.58 1.36 -4.46
C ARG A 54 19.85 0.79 -3.84
N GLY A 55 20.34 -0.32 -4.41
CA GLY A 55 21.56 -0.98 -3.95
C GLY A 55 21.40 -1.83 -2.69
N THR A 56 20.18 -1.94 -2.16
CA THR A 56 19.82 -2.93 -1.14
C THR A 56 19.32 -4.21 -1.80
N GLU A 57 19.19 -5.29 -1.03
CA GLU A 57 18.54 -6.54 -1.48
C GLU A 57 17.00 -6.47 -1.46
N VAL A 58 16.42 -5.31 -1.12
CA VAL A 58 14.98 -5.13 -0.97
C VAL A 58 14.34 -4.95 -2.33
N LYS A 59 13.39 -5.81 -2.67
CA LYS A 59 12.59 -5.68 -3.88
C LYS A 59 11.46 -4.70 -3.66
N VAL A 60 11.47 -3.60 -4.42
CA VAL A 60 10.39 -2.61 -4.42
C VAL A 60 9.34 -2.99 -5.46
N VAL A 61 8.08 -3.09 -5.03
CA VAL A 61 6.92 -3.35 -5.89
C VAL A 61 6.01 -2.13 -5.86
N ALA A 62 5.99 -1.38 -6.96
CA ALA A 62 5.14 -0.21 -7.12
C ALA A 62 3.80 -0.61 -7.74
N VAL A 63 2.73 -0.47 -6.96
CA VAL A 63 1.37 -0.85 -7.34
C VAL A 63 0.59 0.38 -7.75
N THR A 64 -0.01 0.33 -8.93
CA THR A 64 -0.88 1.37 -9.49
C THR A 64 -2.29 0.85 -9.75
N GLU A 65 -3.20 1.77 -10.06
CA GLU A 65 -4.61 1.53 -10.31
C GLU A 65 -4.85 0.74 -11.61
N TYR A 66 -6.10 0.36 -11.88
CA TYR A 66 -6.48 -0.36 -13.10
C TYR A 66 -6.38 0.54 -14.34
N ALA A 67 -6.10 -0.05 -15.51
CA ALA A 67 -5.75 0.68 -16.74
C ALA A 67 -6.68 1.86 -17.13
N GLY A 68 -7.96 1.81 -16.77
CA GLY A 68 -8.92 2.89 -17.03
C GLY A 68 -8.87 4.09 -16.06
N ALA A 69 -8.12 4.01 -14.97
CA ALA A 69 -7.88 5.08 -14.00
C ALA A 69 -6.38 5.39 -13.81
N VAL A 70 -5.51 4.76 -14.60
CA VAL A 70 -4.07 4.92 -14.51
C VAL A 70 -3.66 6.33 -14.96
N GLU A 71 -3.06 7.09 -14.04
CA GLU A 71 -2.34 8.34 -14.33
C GLU A 71 -0.82 8.11 -14.48
N LEU A 72 -0.38 6.85 -14.50
CA LEU A 72 1.01 6.43 -14.50
C LEU A 72 1.75 6.94 -15.74
N LYS A 73 2.82 7.69 -15.52
CA LYS A 73 3.66 8.20 -16.60
C LYS A 73 4.70 7.15 -17.00
N GLU A 74 4.88 6.94 -18.30
CA GLU A 74 5.83 5.97 -18.84
C GLU A 74 7.28 6.24 -18.38
N GLU A 75 7.66 7.52 -18.24
CA GLU A 75 8.96 7.95 -17.70
C GLU A 75 9.22 7.39 -16.30
N ASN A 76 8.20 7.40 -15.43
CA ASN A 76 8.31 6.89 -14.07
C ASN A 76 8.36 5.36 -14.07
N VAL A 77 7.64 4.69 -14.97
CA VAL A 77 7.73 3.23 -15.12
C VAL A 77 9.12 2.79 -15.50
N LYS A 78 9.70 3.44 -16.51
CA LYS A 78 11.08 3.18 -16.96
C LYS A 78 12.04 3.40 -15.80
N ARG A 79 11.90 4.53 -15.11
CA ARG A 79 12.75 4.87 -13.98
C ARG A 79 12.67 3.87 -12.83
N ILE A 80 11.48 3.41 -12.45
CA ILE A 80 11.30 2.38 -11.40
C ILE A 80 12.02 1.09 -11.80
N ARG A 81 11.87 0.64 -13.05
CA ARG A 81 12.50 -0.58 -13.56
C ARG A 81 14.02 -0.46 -13.62
N GLU A 82 14.56 0.69 -14.05
CA GLU A 82 16.00 0.97 -14.03
C GLU A 82 16.60 0.91 -12.62
N LEU A 83 15.80 1.23 -11.60
CA LEU A 83 16.19 1.13 -10.19
C LEU A 83 16.02 -0.29 -9.63
N GLY A 84 15.60 -1.26 -10.44
CA GLY A 84 15.36 -2.64 -10.04
C GLY A 84 13.98 -2.89 -9.41
N GLY A 85 13.08 -1.90 -9.44
CA GLY A 85 11.72 -2.04 -8.96
C GLY A 85 10.80 -2.70 -9.98
N GLU A 86 9.74 -3.32 -9.49
CA GLU A 86 8.65 -3.88 -10.29
C GLU A 86 7.45 -2.94 -10.29
N VAL A 87 6.67 -2.95 -11.37
CA VAL A 87 5.43 -2.17 -11.48
C VAL A 87 4.26 -3.11 -11.73
N VAL A 88 3.25 -3.05 -10.86
CA VAL A 88 2.02 -3.84 -10.93
C VAL A 88 0.85 -2.90 -11.21
N THR A 89 0.11 -3.17 -12.28
CA THR A 89 -1.16 -2.50 -12.62
C THR A 89 -2.26 -3.52 -12.47
N SER A 90 -3.24 -3.28 -11.59
CA SER A 90 -4.31 -4.23 -11.32
C SER A 90 -5.61 -3.53 -10.88
N MET A 91 -6.71 -4.27 -10.86
CA MET A 91 -7.93 -3.84 -10.18
C MET A 91 -7.68 -3.68 -8.68
N HIS A 92 -8.38 -2.74 -8.05
CA HIS A 92 -8.22 -2.52 -6.62
C HIS A 92 -8.84 -3.71 -5.88
N ALA A 93 -8.09 -4.35 -4.98
CA ALA A 93 -8.54 -5.57 -4.33
C ALA A 93 -9.82 -5.39 -3.48
N LEU A 94 -10.13 -4.17 -3.00
CA LEU A 94 -11.38 -3.84 -2.30
C LEU A 94 -12.36 -3.05 -3.20
N TYR A 95 -12.29 -3.26 -4.51
CA TYR A 95 -13.23 -2.73 -5.50
C TYR A 95 -13.51 -3.76 -6.60
N GLY A 96 -14.62 -4.47 -6.46
CA GLY A 96 -15.07 -5.52 -7.38
C GLY A 96 -16.23 -5.08 -8.26
N VAL A 97 -16.73 -6.02 -9.08
CA VAL A 97 -17.90 -5.79 -9.95
C VAL A 97 -19.13 -5.37 -9.14
N GLU A 98 -19.32 -5.89 -7.93
CA GLU A 98 -20.42 -5.52 -7.04
C GLU A 98 -20.42 -4.03 -6.63
N ASP A 99 -19.26 -3.37 -6.61
CA ASP A 99 -19.16 -1.94 -6.31
C ASP A 99 -19.76 -1.08 -7.43
N SER A 100 -19.99 -1.63 -8.63
CA SER A 100 -20.72 -0.93 -9.69
C SER A 100 -22.20 -0.70 -9.34
N LEU A 101 -22.78 -1.53 -8.46
CA LEU A 101 -24.18 -1.43 -8.06
C LEU A 101 -24.47 -0.15 -7.26
N SER A 102 -23.50 0.37 -6.50
CA SER A 102 -23.68 1.63 -5.76
C SER A 102 -23.86 2.84 -6.68
N LYS A 103 -23.44 2.75 -7.94
CA LYS A 103 -23.67 3.79 -8.96
C LYS A 103 -25.09 3.75 -9.52
N LEU A 104 -25.75 2.60 -9.48
CA LEU A 104 -27.09 2.39 -10.03
C LEU A 104 -28.18 2.53 -8.95
N TYR A 105 -27.88 2.09 -7.72
CA TYR A 105 -28.85 1.98 -6.64
C TYR A 105 -28.40 2.83 -5.44
N PRO A 106 -28.99 4.02 -5.25
CA PRO A 106 -28.74 4.84 -4.07
C PRO A 106 -29.00 4.05 -2.77
N GLY A 107 -28.04 4.10 -1.84
CA GLY A 107 -28.12 3.36 -0.57
C GLY A 107 -27.58 1.93 -0.60
N TYR A 108 -27.14 1.42 -1.77
CA TYR A 108 -26.44 0.13 -1.83
C TYR A 108 -25.01 0.24 -1.28
N ALA A 109 -24.63 -0.70 -0.43
CA ALA A 109 -23.26 -0.88 0.06
C ALA A 109 -22.83 -2.34 -0.15
N SER A 110 -21.76 -2.55 -0.92
CA SER A 110 -21.13 -3.85 -1.10
C SER A 110 -20.41 -4.30 0.19
N ALA A 111 -20.11 -5.59 0.31
CA ALA A 111 -19.24 -6.07 1.39
C ALA A 111 -17.86 -5.38 1.33
N ASN A 112 -17.33 -5.20 0.11
CA ASN A 112 -16.12 -4.41 -0.12
C ASN A 112 -16.23 -2.97 0.40
N ALA A 113 -17.39 -2.30 0.24
CA ALA A 113 -17.65 -0.97 0.79
C ALA A 113 -17.53 -0.93 2.30
N LEU A 114 -18.11 -1.90 2.98
CA LEU A 114 -18.04 -1.96 4.44
C LEU A 114 -16.60 -2.15 4.93
N ILE A 115 -15.84 -3.06 4.32
CA ILE A 115 -14.42 -3.32 4.67
C ILE A 115 -13.57 -2.08 4.39
N LYS A 116 -13.70 -1.49 3.19
CA LYS A 116 -12.89 -0.32 2.80
C LYS A 116 -13.15 0.88 3.70
N GLU A 117 -14.41 1.16 4.04
CA GLU A 117 -14.77 2.28 4.91
C GLU A 117 -14.35 2.07 6.37
N THR A 118 -14.34 0.81 6.83
CA THR A 118 -13.81 0.45 8.14
C THR A 118 -12.31 0.70 8.22
N LEU A 119 -11.53 0.21 7.24
CA LEU A 119 -10.08 0.45 7.20
C LEU A 119 -9.74 1.94 7.08
N ARG A 120 -10.55 2.72 6.34
CA ARG A 120 -10.39 4.18 6.21
C ARG A 120 -10.46 4.91 7.55
N ARG A 121 -11.14 4.35 8.57
CA ARG A 121 -11.17 4.95 9.92
C ARG A 121 -9.77 5.03 10.55
N PHE A 122 -8.85 4.14 10.16
CA PHE A 122 -7.44 4.21 10.55
C PHE A 122 -6.65 5.16 9.67
N SER A 123 -6.84 5.19 8.36
CA SER A 123 -6.44 6.26 7.42
C SER A 123 -6.82 5.81 6.01
N GLN A 124 -6.85 6.74 5.04
CA GLN A 124 -6.95 6.37 3.62
C GLN A 124 -5.81 5.41 3.24
N GLY A 125 -4.58 5.74 3.68
CA GLY A 125 -3.42 4.89 3.47
C GLY A 125 -3.54 3.49 4.10
N THR A 126 -4.26 3.30 5.21
CA THR A 126 -4.42 1.97 5.84
C THR A 126 -5.22 1.04 4.92
N LYS A 127 -6.31 1.55 4.35
CA LYS A 127 -7.09 0.82 3.33
C LYS A 127 -6.24 0.51 2.10
N VAL A 128 -5.50 1.51 1.61
CA VAL A 128 -4.68 1.36 0.41
C VAL A 128 -3.53 0.38 0.64
N ALA A 129 -2.90 0.37 1.83
CA ALA A 129 -1.86 -0.58 2.20
C ALA A 129 -2.35 -2.03 2.13
N ALA A 130 -3.57 -2.32 2.62
CA ALA A 130 -4.17 -3.64 2.45
C ALA A 130 -4.40 -3.99 0.97
N GLU A 131 -4.93 -3.05 0.19
CA GLU A 131 -5.18 -3.30 -1.24
C GLU A 131 -3.92 -3.63 -2.01
N ILE A 132 -2.88 -2.79 -1.91
CA ILE A 132 -1.67 -2.96 -2.72
C ILE A 132 -0.92 -4.24 -2.38
N VAL A 133 -0.97 -4.70 -1.12
CA VAL A 133 -0.37 -5.97 -0.73
C VAL A 133 -1.10 -7.14 -1.38
N MET A 134 -2.44 -7.15 -1.35
CA MET A 134 -3.22 -8.19 -2.03
C MET A 134 -3.01 -8.14 -3.55
N MET A 135 -3.02 -6.95 -4.15
CA MET A 135 -2.78 -6.77 -5.58
C MET A 135 -1.39 -7.27 -6.01
N ALA A 136 -0.35 -6.95 -5.24
CA ALA A 136 1.01 -7.43 -5.51
C ALA A 136 1.12 -8.95 -5.35
N THR A 137 0.43 -9.53 -4.36
CA THR A 137 0.42 -10.98 -4.12
C THR A 137 -0.31 -11.71 -5.25
N ASP A 138 -1.49 -11.23 -5.65
CA ASP A 138 -2.29 -11.79 -6.75
C ASP A 138 -1.57 -11.70 -8.10
N ALA A 139 -0.75 -10.66 -8.31
CA ALA A 139 0.09 -10.53 -9.49
C ALA A 139 1.34 -11.42 -9.47
N GLY A 140 1.64 -12.10 -8.35
CA GLY A 140 2.86 -12.89 -8.16
C GLY A 140 4.14 -12.05 -7.99
N ALA A 141 4.00 -10.73 -7.76
CA ALA A 141 5.14 -9.83 -7.56
C ALA A 141 5.80 -10.03 -6.18
N ILE A 142 5.01 -10.47 -5.20
CA ILE A 142 5.45 -10.88 -3.85
C ILE A 142 4.89 -12.28 -3.50
N PRO A 143 5.62 -13.12 -2.75
CA PRO A 143 5.09 -14.38 -2.21
C PRO A 143 3.92 -14.19 -1.25
N GLU A 144 3.04 -15.19 -1.14
CA GLU A 144 2.03 -15.28 -0.07
C GLU A 144 2.68 -15.62 1.28
N GLY A 145 2.14 -15.08 2.38
CA GLY A 145 2.45 -15.49 3.75
C GLY A 145 3.72 -14.89 4.33
N ILE A 146 4.38 -13.97 3.62
CA ILE A 146 5.58 -13.27 4.11
C ILE A 146 5.23 -11.90 4.66
N ASP A 147 6.05 -11.39 5.58
CA ASP A 147 5.92 -10.01 6.03
C ASP A 147 6.55 -9.05 5.02
N VAL A 148 5.82 -7.99 4.67
CA VAL A 148 6.27 -6.93 3.76
C VAL A 148 6.03 -5.57 4.40
N VAL A 149 6.82 -4.55 4.01
CA VAL A 149 6.47 -3.17 4.34
C VAL A 149 5.56 -2.61 3.25
N ALA A 150 4.36 -2.18 3.63
CA ALA A 150 3.39 -1.54 2.77
C ALA A 150 3.39 -0.02 3.01
N LEU A 151 3.58 0.75 1.93
CA LEU A 151 3.68 2.21 1.91
C LEU A 151 2.53 2.79 1.08
N ALA A 152 1.72 3.64 1.71
CA ALA A 152 0.52 4.20 1.11
C ALA A 152 0.26 5.64 1.59
N GLY A 153 -0.69 6.32 0.96
CA GLY A 153 -0.94 7.74 1.24
C GLY A 153 -2.37 8.19 1.00
N THR A 154 -2.55 9.50 1.15
CA THR A 154 -3.85 10.18 1.10
C THR A 154 -3.83 11.22 -0.03
N GLY A 155 -4.44 10.92 -1.17
CA GLY A 155 -4.52 11.82 -2.34
C GLY A 155 -3.20 11.92 -3.13
N GLY A 156 -2.06 12.12 -2.47
CA GLY A 156 -0.73 12.11 -3.09
C GLY A 156 0.38 11.93 -2.05
N GLY A 157 1.54 11.43 -2.50
CA GLY A 157 2.64 11.07 -1.62
C GLY A 157 2.38 9.83 -0.77
N CYS A 158 3.11 9.69 0.34
CA CYS A 158 3.03 8.59 1.29
C CYS A 158 2.96 9.14 2.72
N ASP A 159 1.95 8.75 3.48
CA ASP A 159 1.76 9.20 4.88
C ASP A 159 1.44 8.05 5.85
N THR A 160 1.32 6.82 5.33
CA THR A 160 0.92 5.64 6.07
C THR A 160 1.85 4.48 5.72
N ALA A 161 2.37 3.79 6.73
CA ALA A 161 3.22 2.62 6.55
C ALA A 161 2.92 1.53 7.57
N TYR A 162 2.93 0.27 7.14
CA TYR A 162 2.72 -0.91 7.98
C TYR A 162 3.67 -2.04 7.60
N VAL A 163 3.96 -2.92 8.55
CA VAL A 163 4.36 -4.30 8.26
C VAL A 163 3.10 -5.13 8.14
N ILE A 164 2.90 -5.81 7.00
CA ILE A 164 1.72 -6.60 6.70
C ILE A 164 2.16 -7.98 6.23
N LYS A 165 1.50 -9.03 6.74
CA LYS A 165 1.61 -10.38 6.18
C LYS A 165 0.83 -10.44 4.87
N SER A 166 1.50 -10.76 3.77
CA SER A 166 0.90 -10.87 2.45
C SER A 166 -0.09 -12.02 2.35
N CYS A 167 -1.18 -11.80 1.61
CA CYS A 167 -2.16 -12.82 1.27
C CYS A 167 -2.80 -12.51 -0.10
N HIS A 168 -3.34 -13.53 -0.75
CA HIS A 168 -4.21 -13.33 -1.90
C HIS A 168 -5.52 -12.63 -1.50
N ALA A 169 -6.16 -11.90 -2.42
CA ALA A 169 -7.41 -11.20 -2.11
C ALA A 169 -8.53 -12.16 -1.66
N SER A 170 -8.59 -13.36 -2.25
CA SER A 170 -9.54 -14.41 -1.87
C SER A 170 -9.32 -14.96 -0.46
N MET A 171 -8.17 -14.69 0.15
CA MET A 171 -7.79 -15.15 1.49
C MET A 171 -7.87 -14.05 2.55
N PHE A 172 -8.30 -12.82 2.23
CA PHE A 172 -8.21 -11.66 3.13
C PHE A 172 -8.67 -11.93 4.58
N LEU A 173 -9.78 -12.65 4.76
CA LEU A 173 -10.36 -13.01 6.07
C LEU A 173 -10.10 -14.46 6.49
N ASP A 174 -9.24 -15.20 5.78
CA ASP A 174 -8.89 -16.56 6.15
C ASP A 174 -8.16 -16.58 7.51
N LYS A 175 -8.43 -17.61 8.32
CA LYS A 175 -7.96 -17.68 9.71
C LYS A 175 -6.47 -17.96 9.83
N GLU A 176 -5.87 -18.58 8.82
CA GLU A 176 -4.46 -19.01 8.85
C GLU A 176 -3.62 -18.28 7.81
N LYS A 177 -4.19 -18.05 6.62
CA LYS A 177 -3.53 -17.43 5.47
C LYS A 177 -3.91 -15.98 5.25
N GLY A 178 -4.90 -15.47 5.99
CA GLY A 178 -5.39 -14.12 5.80
C GLY A 178 -4.42 -13.03 6.22
N MET A 179 -4.82 -11.80 5.92
CA MET A 179 -4.00 -10.61 6.13
C MET A 179 -3.84 -10.33 7.62
N GLU A 180 -2.62 -10.01 8.03
CA GLU A 180 -2.32 -9.59 9.38
C GLU A 180 -1.54 -8.27 9.34
N PHE A 181 -2.09 -7.22 9.94
CA PHE A 181 -1.34 -6.00 10.22
C PHE A 181 -0.43 -6.26 11.41
N ARG A 182 0.86 -6.46 11.16
CA ARG A 182 1.85 -6.89 12.16
C ARG A 182 2.36 -5.73 13.00
N GLU A 183 2.78 -4.65 12.35
CA GLU A 183 3.33 -3.46 12.99
C GLU A 183 2.86 -2.20 12.27
N LEU A 184 2.51 -1.15 13.01
CA LEU A 184 2.29 0.19 12.47
C LEU A 184 3.62 0.96 12.48
N ILE A 185 3.99 1.55 11.34
CA ILE A 185 5.24 2.30 11.18
C ILE A 185 4.97 3.80 11.17
N ALA A 186 4.00 4.24 10.37
CA ALA A 186 3.65 5.66 10.24
C ALA A 186 2.15 5.85 9.97
N LEU A 187 1.54 6.89 10.53
CA LEU A 187 0.11 7.21 10.34
C LEU A 187 -0.20 8.69 10.59
N PRO A 188 -1.08 9.35 9.83
CA PRO A 188 -1.59 10.67 10.21
C PRO A 188 -2.53 10.58 11.41
N ARG A 189 -2.45 11.51 12.36
CA ARG A 189 -3.33 11.63 13.54
C ARG A 189 -4.71 12.15 13.14
N LYS A 190 -4.76 13.26 12.41
CA LYS A 190 -6.00 13.78 11.83
C LYS A 190 -6.26 13.10 10.48
N LYS A 191 -7.39 12.42 10.39
CA LYS A 191 -7.78 11.68 9.19
C LYS A 191 -8.50 12.60 8.21
N LYS A 192 -8.27 12.38 6.92
CA LYS A 192 -8.99 13.04 5.84
C LYS A 192 -9.99 12.06 5.22
N PHE A 193 -11.27 12.44 5.27
CA PHE A 193 -12.36 11.67 4.69
C PHE A 193 -12.99 12.47 3.56
N TRP A 194 -13.31 11.79 2.47
CA TRP A 194 -14.08 12.28 1.35
C TRP A 194 -14.86 11.13 0.74
#